data_AF-A0A4Q7PGU0-F1
#
_entry.id   AF-A0A4Q7PGU0-F1
#
_cell.length_a   1.000
_cell.length_b   1.000
_cell.length_c   1.000
_cell.angle_alpha   90.00
_cell.angle_beta   90.00
_cell.angle_gamma   90.00
#
_symmetry.space_group_name_H-M   'P 1'
#
loop_
_entity.id
_entity.type
_entity.pdbx_description
1 polymer ?
#
loop_
_entity_poly.entity_id
_entity_poly.type
_entity_poly.pdbx_seq_one_letter_code
_entity_poly.pdbx_strand_id
1 'polypeptide(L)'
;MFKKRYGLYSLMIFLLLGSCLSDAVDESNQDSSSTGDAVFLLIDEDSIDNGNEPNNFSDVDINDQIARIGLRDQLRYFKQNVGQRIDLYTGQVGDEGWFALTSIPNRWINAGPTNNGLRNYLAPGPGLGSPNVDDDREVLLDEIPNVIPLRATGLRMLVGQTVLSVVYDSDISINYSPIEGNLKGDNLGIVAFKVVDVRERTNGSSSSLPIVTVEIMDAELVIQRDLVLFSNVPRPRSSSEPFDIRPPGNVIAPEFIDAN
;
A
#
# COMPACT_ATOMS: atom_id res chain seq x y z
N MET A 1 48.30 -36.92 49.40
CA MET A 1 48.25 -38.26 50.02
C MET A 1 46.85 -38.81 49.84
N PHE A 2 46.75 -40.03 49.29
CA PHE A 2 45.53 -40.73 48.86
C PHE A 2 44.55 -41.10 50.00
N LYS A 3 43.24 -41.01 49.74
CA LYS A 3 42.17 -42.04 49.88
C LYS A 3 40.80 -41.36 49.64
N LYS A 4 40.06 -41.58 48.53
CA LYS A 4 39.15 -42.73 48.18
C LYS A 4 38.15 -43.05 49.31
N ARG A 5 36.82 -43.21 49.14
CA ARG A 5 35.89 -43.31 47.98
C ARG A 5 34.44 -43.50 48.54
N TYR A 6 33.44 -43.40 47.64
CA TYR A 6 32.06 -43.97 47.67
C TYR A 6 31.04 -43.25 48.59
N GLY A 7 29.84 -42.85 48.17
CA GLY A 7 29.03 -43.16 46.98
C GLY A 7 27.66 -43.67 47.45
N LEU A 8 26.56 -42.99 47.08
CA LEU A 8 25.25 -43.65 46.94
C LEU A 8 24.34 -42.79 46.06
N TYR A 9 23.98 -43.40 44.94
CA TYR A 9 23.00 -42.97 43.95
C TYR A 9 21.60 -43.01 44.57
N SER A 10 20.75 -42.04 44.21
CA SER A 10 19.30 -42.28 44.18
C SER A 10 18.78 -41.93 42.80
N LEU A 11 18.62 -43.02 42.05
CA LEU A 11 17.96 -43.13 40.76
C LEU A 11 16.46 -43.27 41.04
N MET A 12 15.64 -42.36 40.54
CA MET A 12 14.19 -42.57 40.45
C MET A 12 13.81 -42.49 38.98
N ILE A 13 13.80 -43.68 38.38
CA ILE A 13 13.15 -44.01 37.12
C ILE A 13 11.74 -44.49 37.50
N PHE A 14 10.71 -43.90 36.90
CA PHE A 14 9.49 -44.63 36.58
C PHE A 14 9.05 -44.32 35.15
N LEU A 15 8.90 -45.41 34.39
CA LEU A 15 8.63 -45.49 32.97
C LEU A 15 7.12 -45.49 32.69
N LEU A 16 6.76 -44.75 31.63
CA LEU A 16 5.86 -45.07 30.50
C LEU A 16 4.46 -45.68 30.77
N LEU A 17 3.42 -45.06 30.20
CA LEU A 17 2.87 -45.35 28.85
C LEU A 17 1.57 -44.53 28.65
N GLY A 18 1.41 -43.82 27.54
CA GLY A 18 0.32 -44.11 26.61
C GLY A 18 -0.02 -42.96 25.66
N SER A 19 0.59 -43.02 24.47
CA SER A 19 0.07 -42.68 23.13
C SER A 19 -1.08 -41.67 22.96
N CYS A 20 -0.78 -40.59 22.22
CA CYS A 20 -1.46 -40.27 20.96
C CYS A 20 -0.47 -39.58 20.01
N LEU A 21 0.18 -40.41 19.19
CA LEU A 21 0.80 -40.00 17.95
C LEU A 21 -0.34 -39.85 16.93
N SER A 22 -0.59 -38.63 16.46
CA SER A 22 -1.29 -38.42 15.20
C SER A 22 -0.40 -37.56 14.32
N ASP A 23 0.38 -38.25 13.48
CA ASP A 23 0.76 -37.73 12.18
C ASP A 23 -0.53 -37.43 11.41
N ALA A 24 -0.74 -36.17 11.09
CA ALA A 24 -1.63 -35.77 10.01
C ALA A 24 -1.20 -34.40 9.51
N VAL A 25 -0.38 -34.45 8.46
CA VAL A 25 -0.43 -33.62 7.24
C VAL A 25 -0.48 -32.10 7.42
N ASP A 26 0.68 -31.50 7.13
CA ASP A 26 0.89 -30.28 6.36
C ASP A 26 -0.38 -29.67 5.73
N GLU A 27 -0.96 -28.67 6.40
CA GLU A 27 -1.63 -27.57 5.72
C GLU A 27 -0.93 -26.28 6.15
N SER A 28 0.16 -26.00 5.46
CA SER A 28 0.70 -24.66 5.26
C SER A 28 -0.34 -23.77 4.58
N ASN A 29 -1.36 -23.36 5.32
CA ASN A 29 -1.99 -22.07 5.06
C ASN A 29 -1.13 -21.01 5.75
N GLN A 30 -0.09 -20.58 5.03
CA GLN A 30 0.47 -19.26 5.23
C GLN A 30 -0.66 -18.25 5.03
N ASP A 31 -1.26 -17.85 6.13
CA ASP A 31 -1.96 -16.57 6.22
C ASP A 31 -0.90 -15.50 5.98
N SER A 32 -0.73 -15.12 4.71
CA SER A 32 0.32 -14.19 4.25
C SER A 32 -0.01 -12.72 4.53
N SER A 33 -0.99 -12.44 5.38
CA SER A 33 -1.15 -11.13 6.00
C SER A 33 -0.53 -11.19 7.39
N SER A 34 0.79 -11.00 7.46
CA SER A 34 1.40 -10.71 8.76
C SER A 34 0.75 -9.41 9.26
N THR A 35 0.28 -9.40 10.50
CA THR A 35 -0.33 -8.23 11.16
C THR A 35 0.62 -7.02 11.31
N GLY A 36 1.79 -7.04 10.66
CA GLY A 36 2.80 -5.99 10.64
C GLY A 36 3.04 -5.30 9.30
N ASP A 37 2.57 -5.86 8.18
CA ASP A 37 2.89 -5.31 6.84
C ASP A 37 2.00 -4.12 6.46
N ALA A 38 2.46 -3.32 5.50
CA ALA A 38 1.66 -2.25 4.90
C ALA A 38 1.61 -2.38 3.37
N VAL A 39 0.41 -2.27 2.82
CA VAL A 39 0.17 -2.29 1.37
C VAL A 39 0.60 -0.94 0.79
N PHE A 40 1.44 -0.98 -0.23
CA PHE A 40 1.83 0.22 -0.94
C PHE A 40 0.84 0.55 -2.06
N LEU A 41 0.31 1.78 -2.07
CA LEU A 41 -0.60 2.30 -3.09
C LEU A 41 -0.13 3.67 -3.60
N LEU A 42 -0.74 4.14 -4.67
CA LEU A 42 -0.63 5.52 -5.16
C LEU A 42 -2.00 6.18 -5.06
N ILE A 43 -2.03 7.47 -4.75
CA ILE A 43 -3.24 8.29 -4.68
C ILE A 43 -2.97 9.58 -5.45
N ASP A 44 -3.94 10.08 -6.19
CA ASP A 44 -3.86 11.38 -6.86
C ASP A 44 -4.98 12.35 -6.39
N GLU A 45 -5.13 13.46 -7.12
CA GLU A 45 -5.98 14.61 -6.76
C GLU A 45 -7.47 14.24 -6.62
N ASP A 46 -7.92 13.20 -7.33
CA ASP A 46 -9.31 12.72 -7.28
C ASP A 46 -9.73 12.19 -5.90
N SER A 47 -8.75 11.96 -5.01
CA SER A 47 -9.00 11.56 -3.63
C SER A 47 -8.55 12.56 -2.57
N ILE A 48 -7.36 13.15 -2.75
CA ILE A 48 -6.78 14.09 -1.80
C ILE A 48 -6.35 15.33 -2.57
N ASP A 49 -7.17 16.37 -2.49
CA ASP A 49 -6.94 17.66 -3.12
C ASP A 49 -7.52 18.80 -2.26
N ASN A 50 -7.08 20.02 -2.51
CA ASN A 50 -7.55 21.21 -1.81
C ASN A 50 -8.96 21.60 -2.26
N GLY A 51 -9.74 22.20 -1.35
CA GLY A 51 -11.07 22.72 -1.65
C GLY A 51 -12.15 21.69 -2.00
N ASN A 52 -11.79 20.41 -2.10
CA ASN A 52 -12.70 19.34 -2.52
C ASN A 52 -13.35 18.62 -1.32
N GLU A 53 -14.63 18.30 -1.48
CA GLU A 53 -15.33 17.39 -0.56
C GLU A 53 -14.66 16.00 -0.52
N PRO A 54 -14.77 15.25 0.60
CA PRO A 54 -15.59 15.56 1.78
C PRO A 54 -14.86 16.36 2.85
N ASN A 55 -13.54 16.49 2.76
CA ASN A 55 -12.72 17.07 3.83
C ASN A 55 -12.42 18.56 3.63
N ASN A 56 -12.50 19.08 2.40
CA ASN A 56 -12.20 20.46 2.05
C ASN A 56 -10.82 20.88 2.56
N PHE A 57 -9.80 20.09 2.26
CA PHE A 57 -8.43 20.38 2.69
C PHE A 57 -7.98 21.76 2.19
N SER A 58 -7.18 22.48 2.97
CA SER A 58 -6.47 23.64 2.46
C SER A 58 -5.15 23.23 1.79
N ASP A 59 -4.57 24.11 0.98
CA ASP A 59 -3.24 23.92 0.36
C ASP A 59 -2.21 23.46 1.41
N VAL A 60 -2.26 24.08 2.60
CA VAL A 60 -1.36 23.79 3.72
C VAL A 60 -1.62 22.44 4.38
N ASP A 61 -2.85 21.94 4.35
CA ASP A 61 -3.21 20.63 4.92
C ASP A 61 -2.59 19.48 4.12
N ILE A 62 -2.48 19.65 2.81
CA ILE A 62 -2.00 18.62 1.87
C ILE A 62 -0.60 18.92 1.32
N ASN A 63 0.08 19.95 1.81
CA ASN A 63 1.43 20.36 1.39
C ASN A 63 1.54 20.91 -0.04
N ASP A 64 0.45 21.35 -0.65
CA ASP A 64 0.42 21.90 -2.01
C ASP A 64 1.45 23.03 -2.20
N GLN A 65 1.59 23.92 -1.21
CA GLN A 65 2.56 25.03 -1.25
C GLN A 65 4.04 24.61 -1.28
N ILE A 66 4.36 23.33 -1.03
CA ILE A 66 5.72 22.78 -1.13
C ILE A 66 5.82 21.59 -2.09
N ALA A 67 4.75 21.32 -2.84
CA ALA A 67 4.67 20.25 -3.81
C ALA A 67 5.86 20.34 -4.77
N ARG A 68 6.47 19.18 -5.03
CA ARG A 68 7.60 19.04 -5.95
C ARG A 68 7.83 17.57 -6.28
N ILE A 69 8.43 17.32 -7.43
CA ILE A 69 8.94 16.00 -7.83
C ILE A 69 9.77 15.40 -6.68
N GLY A 70 9.36 14.21 -6.21
CA GLY A 70 10.07 13.47 -5.16
C GLY A 70 9.80 13.92 -3.73
N LEU A 71 8.79 14.75 -3.45
CA LEU A 71 8.39 15.04 -2.07
C LEU A 71 7.85 13.77 -1.39
N ARG A 72 8.36 13.44 -0.19
CA ARG A 72 7.96 12.26 0.60
C ARG A 72 7.72 12.60 2.07
N ASP A 73 7.51 13.88 2.37
CA ASP A 73 7.10 14.31 3.71
C ASP A 73 5.64 13.90 3.94
N GLN A 74 5.28 13.55 5.17
CA GLN A 74 3.88 13.24 5.48
C GLN A 74 3.00 14.48 5.28
N LEU A 75 1.82 14.30 4.68
CA LEU A 75 0.83 15.38 4.56
C LEU A 75 0.47 15.94 5.93
N ARG A 76 0.44 17.26 6.05
CA ARG A 76 0.34 17.97 7.33
C ARG A 76 -0.91 17.58 8.11
N TYR A 77 -2.07 17.54 7.44
CA TYR A 77 -3.33 17.15 8.07
C TYR A 77 -3.25 15.73 8.63
N PHE A 78 -2.74 14.78 7.85
CA PHE A 78 -2.59 13.39 8.27
C PHE A 78 -1.64 13.27 9.47
N LYS A 79 -0.52 14.00 9.46
CA LYS A 79 0.42 14.03 10.59
C LYS A 79 -0.22 14.57 11.88
N GLN A 80 -1.11 15.56 11.77
CA GLN A 80 -1.75 16.21 12.93
C GLN A 80 -2.98 15.47 13.45
N ASN A 81 -3.55 14.56 12.66
CA ASN A 81 -4.82 13.90 12.96
C ASN A 81 -4.68 12.37 13.03
N VAL A 82 -3.50 11.85 13.40
CA VAL A 82 -3.29 10.41 13.65
C VAL A 82 -4.33 9.85 14.63
N GLY A 83 -4.93 8.73 14.26
CA GLY A 83 -6.02 8.07 14.99
C GLY A 83 -7.42 8.59 14.68
N GLN A 84 -7.56 9.70 13.94
CA GLN A 84 -8.88 10.15 13.48
C GLN A 84 -9.36 9.32 12.30
N ARG A 85 -10.68 9.21 12.18
CA ARG A 85 -11.34 8.62 11.03
C ARG A 85 -11.89 9.69 10.12
N ILE A 86 -11.56 9.58 8.84
CA ILE A 86 -12.07 10.47 7.79
C ILE A 86 -12.60 9.63 6.63
N ASP A 87 -13.47 10.24 5.84
CA ASP A 87 -13.92 9.68 4.57
C ASP A 87 -13.07 10.26 3.45
N LEU A 88 -12.70 9.43 2.48
CA LEU A 88 -12.07 9.84 1.23
C LEU A 88 -12.96 9.44 0.07
N TYR A 89 -13.17 10.36 -0.86
CA TYR A 89 -13.66 10.00 -2.19
C TYR A 89 -12.51 9.39 -2.98
N THR A 90 -12.80 8.53 -3.94
CA THR A 90 -11.78 7.80 -4.72
C THR A 90 -11.98 8.00 -6.22
N GLY A 91 -12.42 9.20 -6.62
CA GLY A 91 -12.71 9.55 -8.01
C GLY A 91 -13.98 8.90 -8.58
N GLN A 92 -13.93 8.59 -9.87
CA GLN A 92 -14.99 8.05 -10.69
C GLN A 92 -14.43 7.03 -11.71
N VAL A 93 -15.30 6.22 -12.33
CA VAL A 93 -14.84 5.30 -13.38
C VAL A 93 -14.24 6.09 -14.55
N GLY A 94 -12.95 5.85 -14.82
CA GLY A 94 -12.17 6.53 -15.85
C GLY A 94 -11.31 7.70 -15.34
N ASP A 95 -11.41 7.99 -14.04
CA ASP A 95 -10.75 9.05 -13.28
C ASP A 95 -10.59 8.52 -11.84
N GLU A 96 -9.82 7.44 -11.71
CA GLU A 96 -9.73 6.71 -10.45
C GLU A 96 -8.76 7.39 -9.49
N GLY A 97 -9.16 7.64 -8.25
CA GLY A 97 -8.28 8.35 -7.32
C GLY A 97 -7.15 7.51 -6.70
N TRP A 98 -7.21 6.18 -6.85
CA TRP A 98 -6.40 5.21 -6.10
C TRP A 98 -5.85 4.14 -7.04
N PHE A 99 -4.58 3.78 -6.89
CA PHE A 99 -3.92 2.82 -7.76
C PHE A 99 -3.05 1.84 -6.98
N ALA A 100 -3.03 0.60 -7.43
CA ALA A 100 -2.11 -0.43 -6.94
C ALA A 100 -0.96 -0.65 -7.93
N LEU A 101 0.27 -0.73 -7.42
CA LEU A 101 1.36 -1.37 -8.15
C LEU A 101 1.32 -2.87 -7.88
N THR A 102 1.34 -3.70 -8.91
CA THR A 102 1.41 -5.17 -8.75
C THR A 102 2.79 -5.74 -9.06
N SER A 103 3.76 -4.89 -9.41
CA SER A 103 5.15 -5.25 -9.65
C SER A 103 6.06 -4.03 -9.54
N ILE A 104 7.29 -4.21 -9.05
CA ILE A 104 8.32 -3.19 -9.07
C ILE A 104 9.15 -3.30 -10.37
N PRO A 105 9.33 -2.20 -11.13
CA PRO A 105 10.22 -2.21 -12.28
C PRO A 105 11.68 -2.41 -11.86
N ASN A 106 12.42 -3.30 -12.54
CA ASN A 106 13.86 -3.50 -12.30
C ASN A 106 14.69 -2.20 -12.39
N ARG A 107 14.24 -1.24 -13.21
CA ARG A 107 14.89 0.08 -13.30
C ARG A 107 14.87 0.84 -11.98
N TRP A 108 13.90 0.61 -11.10
CA TRP A 108 13.85 1.25 -9.77
C TRP A 108 14.84 0.61 -8.80
N ILE A 109 15.04 -0.71 -8.88
CA ILE A 109 16.07 -1.43 -8.11
C ILE A 109 17.46 -0.85 -8.41
N ASN A 110 17.75 -0.59 -9.69
CA ASN A 110 19.05 -0.07 -10.12
C ASN A 110 19.25 1.44 -9.87
N ALA A 111 18.20 2.15 -9.49
CA ALA A 111 18.20 3.61 -9.36
C ALA A 111 18.57 4.10 -7.96
N GLY A 112 18.69 3.23 -6.96
CA GLY A 112 19.00 3.63 -5.59
C GLY A 112 20.02 2.72 -4.92
N PRO A 113 20.36 3.03 -3.65
CA PRO A 113 21.41 2.32 -2.93
C PRO A 113 20.97 0.94 -2.43
N THR A 114 19.69 0.58 -2.57
CA THR A 114 19.13 -0.67 -2.08
C THR A 114 18.76 -1.60 -3.23
N ASN A 115 18.66 -2.90 -2.94
CA ASN A 115 18.15 -3.90 -3.88
C ASN A 115 16.60 -3.99 -3.87
N ASN A 116 15.91 -3.04 -3.23
CA ASN A 116 14.45 -2.98 -3.19
C ASN A 116 14.00 -1.74 -3.96
N GLY A 117 13.32 -1.94 -5.09
CA GLY A 117 12.97 -0.82 -5.95
C GLY A 117 11.90 0.09 -5.36
N LEU A 118 10.97 -0.43 -4.54
CA LEU A 118 10.01 0.42 -3.85
C LEU A 118 10.70 1.35 -2.83
N ARG A 119 11.70 0.84 -2.10
CA ARG A 119 12.51 1.65 -1.17
C ARG A 119 13.28 2.73 -1.90
N ASN A 120 13.82 2.44 -3.08
CA ASN A 120 14.48 3.43 -3.93
C ASN A 120 13.51 4.48 -4.49
N TYR A 121 12.21 4.15 -4.63
CA TYR A 121 11.17 5.10 -5.02
C TYR A 121 10.65 5.96 -3.84
N LEU A 122 10.58 5.39 -2.64
CA LEU A 122 10.18 6.09 -1.40
C LEU A 122 11.29 6.96 -0.80
N ALA A 123 12.55 6.57 -0.97
CA ALA A 123 13.72 7.39 -0.72
C ALA A 123 14.27 7.81 -2.09
N PRO A 124 13.75 8.89 -2.70
CA PRO A 124 13.74 9.09 -4.14
C PRO A 124 15.14 9.02 -4.75
N GLY A 125 15.45 7.92 -5.44
CA GLY A 125 16.71 7.75 -6.16
C GLY A 125 16.81 8.64 -7.41
N PRO A 126 18.00 8.75 -8.03
CA PRO A 126 18.18 9.32 -9.36
C PRO A 126 17.12 8.87 -10.38
N GLY A 127 16.39 9.82 -10.97
CA GLY A 127 15.30 9.56 -11.92
C GLY A 127 13.98 9.07 -11.31
N LEU A 128 13.89 8.95 -9.98
CA LEU A 128 12.69 8.59 -9.19
C LEU A 128 12.21 9.73 -8.27
N GLY A 129 12.73 10.94 -8.47
CA GLY A 129 12.44 12.15 -7.70
C GLY A 129 13.69 12.99 -7.45
N SER A 130 14.87 12.35 -7.39
CA SER A 130 16.17 13.02 -7.34
C SER A 130 16.79 13.15 -8.74
N PRO A 131 17.62 14.17 -8.99
CA PRO A 131 18.30 14.33 -10.28
C PRO A 131 19.15 13.12 -10.66
N ASN A 132 19.05 12.71 -11.93
CA ASN A 132 20.02 11.79 -12.53
C ASN A 132 21.24 12.56 -13.10
N VAL A 133 22.09 11.89 -13.88
CA VAL A 133 23.29 12.48 -14.50
C VAL A 133 22.97 13.60 -15.51
N ASP A 134 21.76 13.61 -16.05
CA ASP A 134 21.25 14.59 -17.02
C ASP A 134 20.31 15.63 -16.35
N ASP A 135 20.28 15.69 -15.01
CA ASP A 135 19.38 16.51 -14.18
C ASP A 135 17.87 16.17 -14.33
N ASP A 136 17.55 15.05 -14.97
CA ASP A 136 16.19 14.54 -15.08
C ASP A 136 15.80 13.77 -13.80
N ARG A 137 14.73 14.22 -13.14
CA ARG A 137 14.24 13.69 -11.87
C ARG A 137 13.23 12.57 -12.02
N GLU A 138 12.68 12.36 -13.22
CA GLU A 138 11.48 11.55 -13.43
C GLU A 138 11.58 10.62 -14.65
N VAL A 139 12.75 10.53 -15.28
CA VAL A 139 13.02 9.66 -16.43
C VAL A 139 12.62 8.18 -16.20
N LEU A 140 12.57 7.71 -14.95
CA LEU A 140 12.21 6.33 -14.60
C LEU A 140 10.75 6.18 -14.12
N LEU A 141 9.96 7.26 -14.20
CA LEU A 141 8.56 7.33 -13.75
C LEU A 141 7.55 7.30 -14.90
N ASP A 142 7.99 7.15 -16.15
CA ASP A 142 7.11 7.00 -17.30
C ASP A 142 6.87 5.54 -17.69
N GLU A 143 5.70 5.24 -18.27
CA GLU A 143 5.32 3.90 -18.76
C GLU A 143 5.56 2.83 -17.68
N ILE A 144 5.09 3.06 -16.46
CA ILE A 144 5.26 2.13 -15.34
C ILE A 144 4.29 0.96 -15.52
N PRO A 145 4.78 -0.28 -15.74
CA PRO A 145 3.89 -1.41 -15.98
C PRO A 145 3.11 -1.76 -14.73
N ASN A 146 1.87 -2.24 -14.93
CA ASN A 146 1.02 -2.79 -13.87
C ASN A 146 0.69 -1.78 -12.75
N VAL A 147 0.50 -0.52 -13.11
CA VAL A 147 -0.27 0.45 -12.31
C VAL A 147 -1.74 0.19 -12.57
N ILE A 148 -2.47 -0.28 -11.55
CA ILE A 148 -3.86 -0.75 -11.67
C ILE A 148 -4.80 0.21 -10.94
N PRO A 149 -5.72 0.88 -11.66
CA PRO A 149 -6.78 1.67 -11.05
C PRO A 149 -7.65 0.84 -10.12
N LEU A 150 -7.89 1.34 -8.91
CA LEU A 150 -8.73 0.68 -7.92
C LEU A 150 -10.18 1.15 -8.01
N ARG A 151 -11.03 0.20 -8.39
CA ARG A 151 -12.49 0.36 -8.39
C ARG A 151 -13.12 -0.34 -7.18
N ALA A 152 -14.44 -0.38 -7.10
CA ALA A 152 -15.16 -0.76 -5.89
C ALA A 152 -14.77 -2.13 -5.31
N THR A 153 -14.55 -3.14 -6.17
CA THR A 153 -14.13 -4.46 -5.71
C THR A 153 -12.73 -4.43 -5.11
N GLY A 154 -11.77 -3.76 -5.77
CA GLY A 154 -10.40 -3.63 -5.27
C GLY A 154 -10.30 -2.82 -3.97
N LEU A 155 -11.04 -1.72 -3.87
CA LEU A 155 -11.14 -0.93 -2.64
C LEU A 155 -11.71 -1.76 -1.49
N ARG A 156 -12.77 -2.54 -1.75
CA ARG A 156 -13.39 -3.41 -0.75
C ARG A 156 -12.44 -4.48 -0.22
N MET A 157 -11.55 -5.01 -1.06
CA MET A 157 -10.52 -5.99 -0.65
C MET A 157 -9.50 -5.41 0.33
N LEU A 158 -9.31 -4.09 0.35
CA LEU A 158 -8.38 -3.43 1.27
C LEU A 158 -8.93 -3.24 2.68
N VAL A 159 -10.22 -3.51 2.95
CA VAL A 159 -10.80 -3.32 4.29
C VAL A 159 -10.04 -4.13 5.33
N GLY A 160 -9.57 -3.44 6.38
CA GLY A 160 -8.75 -3.98 7.45
C GLY A 160 -7.24 -3.83 7.24
N GLN A 161 -6.79 -3.49 6.02
CA GLN A 161 -5.38 -3.37 5.68
C GLN A 161 -4.80 -2.02 6.08
N THR A 162 -3.52 -2.01 6.44
CA THR A 162 -2.73 -0.78 6.57
C THR A 162 -2.16 -0.41 5.21
N VAL A 163 -2.30 0.85 4.81
CA VAL A 163 -1.81 1.40 3.55
C VAL A 163 -0.76 2.46 3.83
N LEU A 164 0.30 2.45 3.02
CA LEU A 164 1.19 3.58 2.81
C LEU A 164 1.02 4.05 1.36
N SER A 165 0.89 5.34 1.14
CA SER A 165 0.72 5.86 -0.21
C SER A 165 1.53 7.13 -0.48
N VAL A 166 2.03 7.25 -1.71
CA VAL A 166 2.50 8.52 -2.28
C VAL A 166 1.31 9.23 -2.89
N VAL A 167 1.14 10.50 -2.53
CA VAL A 167 0.06 11.37 -3.02
C VAL A 167 0.61 12.27 -4.12
N TYR A 168 0.00 12.19 -5.29
CA TYR A 168 0.29 13.00 -6.47
C TYR A 168 -0.52 14.29 -6.45
N ASP A 169 0.08 15.35 -6.97
CA ASP A 169 -0.55 16.68 -7.10
C ASP A 169 -1.41 16.80 -8.36
N SER A 170 -1.37 15.80 -9.24
CA SER A 170 -2.16 15.74 -10.47
C SER A 170 -2.52 14.30 -10.82
N ASP A 171 -3.46 14.14 -11.74
CA ASP A 171 -3.95 12.83 -12.21
C ASP A 171 -2.83 11.88 -12.62
N ILE A 172 -2.95 10.62 -12.18
CA ILE A 172 -2.15 9.52 -12.71
C ILE A 172 -2.80 9.01 -14.00
N SER A 173 -2.18 9.33 -15.13
CA SER A 173 -2.65 8.86 -16.44
C SER A 173 -2.36 7.37 -16.67
N ILE A 174 -3.36 6.63 -17.17
CA ILE A 174 -3.28 5.19 -17.44
C ILE A 174 -3.45 4.88 -18.93
N ASN A 175 -2.45 4.22 -19.51
CA ASN A 175 -2.62 3.44 -20.73
C ASN A 175 -3.21 2.07 -20.37
N TYR A 176 -4.16 1.55 -21.15
CA TYR A 176 -4.83 0.26 -20.88
C TYR A 176 -4.35 -0.87 -21.78
N SER A 177 -3.56 -0.58 -22.82
CA SER A 177 -3.04 -1.59 -23.75
C SER A 177 -1.61 -1.26 -24.22
N PRO A 178 -0.56 -1.73 -23.51
CA PRO A 178 -0.59 -2.47 -22.24
C PRO A 178 -1.03 -1.60 -21.05
N ILE A 179 -1.32 -2.22 -19.88
CA ILE A 179 -1.60 -1.41 -18.69
C ILE A 179 -0.30 -0.80 -18.14
N GLU A 180 -0.22 0.52 -18.21
CA GLU A 180 0.92 1.30 -17.77
C GLU A 180 0.42 2.62 -17.19
N GLY A 181 1.07 3.09 -16.12
CA GLY A 181 0.78 4.39 -15.53
C GLY A 181 1.93 5.36 -15.74
N ASN A 182 1.60 6.63 -15.90
CA ASN A 182 2.55 7.73 -15.85
C ASN A 182 2.62 8.27 -14.42
N LEU A 183 3.77 8.10 -13.78
CA LEU A 183 4.03 8.47 -12.39
C LEU A 183 4.91 9.72 -12.27
N LYS A 184 4.96 10.54 -13.33
CA LYS A 184 5.64 11.84 -13.42
C LYS A 184 4.87 12.95 -12.71
N GLY A 185 5.53 14.08 -12.50
CA GLY A 185 4.94 15.27 -11.89
C GLY A 185 5.18 15.41 -10.39
N ASP A 186 4.57 16.45 -9.83
CA ASP A 186 4.77 16.84 -8.45
C ASP A 186 4.03 15.91 -7.49
N ASN A 187 4.60 15.77 -6.29
CA ASN A 187 4.00 15.01 -5.21
C ASN A 187 3.66 15.96 -4.06
N LEU A 188 2.50 15.72 -3.45
CA LEU A 188 2.07 16.34 -2.21
C LEU A 188 2.79 15.71 -0.99
N GLY A 189 3.20 14.44 -1.12
CA GLY A 189 3.98 13.75 -0.10
C GLY A 189 3.51 12.32 0.11
N ILE A 190 3.45 11.89 1.37
CA ILE A 190 2.96 10.56 1.75
C ILE A 190 1.84 10.60 2.79
N VAL A 191 1.00 9.58 2.76
CA VAL A 191 0.00 9.31 3.80
C VAL A 191 0.07 7.85 4.23
N ALA A 192 -0.34 7.59 5.46
CA ALA A 192 -0.57 6.24 5.93
C ALA A 192 -1.91 6.18 6.67
N PHE A 193 -2.62 5.08 6.49
CA PHE A 193 -3.91 4.87 7.13
C PHE A 193 -4.30 3.39 7.14
N LYS A 194 -5.23 3.03 8.03
CA LYS A 194 -5.93 1.75 7.96
C LYS A 194 -7.27 1.94 7.25
N VAL A 195 -7.57 1.10 6.27
CA VAL A 195 -8.89 1.09 5.63
C VAL A 195 -9.90 0.46 6.59
N VAL A 196 -10.92 1.21 6.97
CA VAL A 196 -11.93 0.80 7.95
C VAL A 196 -13.18 0.27 7.27
N ASP A 197 -13.68 0.99 6.26
CA ASP A 197 -14.91 0.64 5.55
C ASP A 197 -14.89 1.17 4.11
N VAL A 198 -15.67 0.53 3.25
CA VAL A 198 -15.87 0.95 1.85
C VAL A 198 -17.35 0.84 1.51
N ARG A 199 -17.96 1.96 1.14
CA ARG A 199 -19.41 2.08 0.93
C ARG A 199 -19.76 2.81 -0.37
N GLU A 200 -20.85 2.43 -1.00
CA GLU A 200 -21.33 3.08 -2.24
C GLU A 200 -21.53 4.59 -2.04
N ARG A 201 -21.08 5.38 -3.02
CA ARG A 201 -21.28 6.82 -3.05
C ARG A 201 -22.58 7.14 -3.79
N THR A 202 -23.62 7.52 -3.05
CA THR A 202 -24.96 7.79 -3.61
C THR A 202 -25.25 9.27 -3.87
N ASN A 203 -24.36 10.16 -3.42
CA ASN A 203 -24.45 11.61 -3.60
C ASN A 203 -23.55 12.15 -4.73
N GLY A 204 -22.98 11.27 -5.55
CA GLY A 204 -22.10 11.62 -6.68
C GLY A 204 -22.76 11.46 -8.05
N SER A 205 -21.93 11.44 -9.10
CA SER A 205 -22.36 11.07 -10.45
C SER A 205 -22.69 9.57 -10.53
N SER A 206 -23.28 9.13 -11.64
CA SER A 206 -23.53 7.71 -11.88
C SER A 206 -22.25 6.87 -12.01
N SER A 207 -21.09 7.50 -12.22
CA SER A 207 -19.78 6.87 -12.31
C SER A 207 -18.93 7.02 -11.04
N SER A 208 -19.43 7.72 -10.02
CA SER A 208 -18.70 7.93 -8.78
C SER A 208 -18.30 6.61 -8.14
N LEU A 209 -17.01 6.53 -7.77
CA LEU A 209 -16.49 5.40 -7.03
C LEU A 209 -16.84 5.50 -5.53
N PRO A 210 -16.71 4.39 -4.79
CA PRO A 210 -17.05 4.33 -3.38
C PRO A 210 -16.37 5.38 -2.50
N ILE A 211 -16.98 5.61 -1.35
CA ILE A 211 -16.36 6.33 -0.25
C ILE A 211 -15.57 5.33 0.57
N VAL A 212 -14.32 5.65 0.88
CA VAL A 212 -13.45 4.85 1.75
C VAL A 212 -13.30 5.58 3.09
N THR A 213 -13.75 4.95 4.16
CA THR A 213 -13.47 5.44 5.52
C THR A 213 -12.11 4.89 5.95
N VAL A 214 -11.21 5.80 6.33
CA VAL A 214 -9.84 5.45 6.75
C VAL A 214 -9.59 5.94 8.17
N GLU A 215 -8.77 5.21 8.93
CA GLU A 215 -8.21 5.65 10.21
C GLU A 215 -6.76 6.07 9.99
N ILE A 216 -6.47 7.35 10.20
CA ILE A 216 -5.17 7.95 9.89
C ILE A 216 -4.09 7.34 10.77
N MET A 217 -2.96 7.00 10.16
CA MET A 217 -1.78 6.47 10.83
C MET A 217 -0.58 7.40 10.64
N ASP A 218 0.42 7.21 11.49
CA ASP A 218 1.69 7.92 11.36
C ASP A 218 2.51 7.31 10.20
N ALA A 219 2.74 8.08 9.14
CA ALA A 219 3.45 7.61 7.97
C ALA A 219 4.94 7.39 8.25
N GLU A 220 5.54 8.13 9.18
CA GLU A 220 6.95 7.95 9.58
C GLU A 220 7.18 6.62 10.29
N LEU A 221 6.14 6.05 10.92
CA LEU A 221 6.18 4.71 11.52
C LEU A 221 5.80 3.63 10.51
N VAL A 222 4.75 3.85 9.71
CA VAL A 222 4.27 2.85 8.74
C VAL A 222 5.31 2.60 7.64
N ILE A 223 6.02 3.64 7.19
CA ILE A 223 7.08 3.48 6.18
C ILE A 223 8.22 2.57 6.65
N GLN A 224 8.40 2.33 7.95
CA GLN A 224 9.45 1.44 8.47
C GLN A 224 9.05 -0.04 8.48
N ARG A 225 7.78 -0.36 8.24
CA ARG A 225 7.27 -1.73 8.14
C ARG A 225 7.70 -2.39 6.84
N ASP A 226 7.57 -3.70 6.78
CA ASP A 226 7.65 -4.41 5.50
C ASP A 226 6.49 -3.96 4.61
N LEU A 227 6.84 -3.65 3.35
CA LEU A 227 5.90 -3.14 2.36
C LEU A 227 5.60 -4.22 1.34
N VAL A 228 4.32 -4.34 1.02
CA VAL A 228 3.82 -5.35 0.09
C VAL A 228 3.02 -4.71 -1.04
N LEU A 229 2.97 -5.40 -2.18
CA LEU A 229 2.18 -5.04 -3.35
C LEU A 229 0.91 -5.86 -3.43
N PHE A 230 -0.18 -5.23 -3.85
CA PHE A 230 -1.48 -5.87 -3.98
C PHE A 230 -1.58 -6.64 -5.32
N SER A 231 -1.36 -7.95 -5.29
CA SER A 231 -1.07 -8.74 -6.50
C SER A 231 -2.30 -9.25 -7.24
N ASN A 232 -3.40 -9.55 -6.52
CA ASN A 232 -4.64 -10.07 -7.11
C ASN A 232 -5.75 -9.00 -7.27
N VAL A 233 -5.35 -7.73 -7.42
CA VAL A 233 -6.26 -6.62 -7.67
C VAL A 233 -7.10 -6.84 -8.95
N PRO A 234 -8.42 -6.58 -8.93
CA PRO A 234 -9.26 -6.62 -10.12
C PRO A 234 -8.75 -5.65 -11.20
N ARG A 235 -8.33 -6.19 -12.35
CA ARG A 235 -7.78 -5.38 -13.44
C ARG A 235 -8.88 -4.84 -14.37
N PRO A 236 -8.99 -3.51 -14.57
CA PRO A 236 -9.85 -2.94 -15.58
C PRO A 236 -9.35 -3.23 -17.00
N ARG A 237 -10.28 -3.35 -17.94
CA ARG A 237 -9.99 -3.58 -19.37
C ARG A 237 -9.85 -2.28 -20.16
N SER A 238 -10.49 -1.22 -19.67
CA SER A 238 -10.43 0.14 -20.21
C SER A 238 -10.74 1.15 -19.10
N SER A 239 -10.62 2.43 -19.42
CA SER A 239 -11.07 3.52 -18.55
C SER A 239 -12.54 3.43 -18.17
N SER A 240 -13.38 2.73 -18.94
CA SER A 240 -14.81 2.61 -18.63
C SER A 240 -15.25 1.22 -18.16
N GLU A 241 -14.45 0.18 -18.37
CA GLU A 241 -14.89 -1.22 -18.18
C GLU A 241 -13.92 -2.03 -17.30
N PRO A 242 -14.43 -2.77 -16.29
CA PRO A 242 -15.83 -2.87 -15.89
C PRO A 242 -16.31 -1.62 -15.13
N PHE A 243 -17.59 -1.27 -15.27
CA PHE A 243 -18.22 -0.18 -14.51
C PHE A 243 -18.47 -0.57 -13.03
N ASP A 244 -17.38 -0.79 -12.28
CA ASP A 244 -17.34 -1.35 -10.93
C ASP A 244 -17.43 -0.26 -9.85
N ILE A 245 -18.64 0.24 -9.61
CA ILE A 245 -18.88 1.34 -8.65
C ILE A 245 -19.48 0.87 -7.30
N ARG A 246 -19.95 -0.38 -7.22
CA ARG A 246 -20.68 -0.90 -6.05
C ARG A 246 -19.81 -1.89 -5.27
N PRO A 247 -19.45 -1.60 -4.01
CA PRO A 247 -18.67 -2.53 -3.21
C PRO A 247 -19.46 -3.84 -3.04
N PRO A 248 -18.92 -5.00 -3.44
CA PRO A 248 -19.62 -6.26 -3.26
C PRO A 248 -19.64 -6.65 -1.77
N GLY A 249 -20.69 -7.37 -1.36
CA GLY A 249 -20.84 -7.82 0.03
C GLY A 249 -19.72 -8.76 0.48
N ASN A 250 -19.24 -9.61 -0.44
CA ASN A 250 -18.11 -10.51 -0.26
C ASN A 250 -17.07 -10.27 -1.35
N VAL A 251 -15.80 -10.34 -0.97
CA VAL A 251 -14.66 -10.31 -1.88
C VAL A 251 -13.76 -11.50 -1.58
N ILE A 252 -12.94 -11.89 -2.55
CA ILE A 252 -11.80 -12.76 -2.27
C ILE A 252 -10.81 -12.01 -1.36
N ALA A 253 -10.03 -12.74 -0.57
CA ALA A 253 -8.99 -12.11 0.24
C ALA A 253 -7.94 -11.44 -0.65
N PRO A 254 -7.39 -10.28 -0.23
CA PRO A 254 -6.28 -9.69 -0.96
C PRO A 254 -5.05 -10.57 -0.85
N GLU A 255 -4.35 -10.73 -1.97
CA GLU A 255 -3.04 -11.38 -2.01
C GLU A 255 -1.95 -10.32 -2.10
N PHE A 256 -0.86 -10.57 -1.38
CA PHE A 256 0.25 -9.66 -1.24
C PHE A 256 1.56 -10.35 -1.63
N ILE A 257 2.41 -9.60 -2.32
CA ILE A 257 3.77 -10.00 -2.65
C ILE A 257 4.76 -8.98 -2.13
N ASP A 258 6.00 -9.40 -1.84
CA ASP A 258 7.05 -8.49 -1.41
C ASP A 258 7.27 -7.38 -2.45
N ALA A 259 7.43 -6.14 -1.97
CA ALA A 259 7.67 -4.98 -2.83
C ALA A 259 9.15 -4.78 -3.20
N ASN A 260 9.91 -5.87 -3.38
CA ASN A 260 11.33 -5.82 -3.73
C ASN A 260 11.54 -5.58 -5.23
#